data_AF-A0A942GNH4-F1
#
_entry.id   AF-A0A942GNH4-F1
#
_cell.length_a   1.000
_cell.length_b   1.000
_cell.length_c   1.000
_cell.angle_alpha   90.00
_cell.angle_beta   90.00
_cell.angle_gamma   90.00
#
_symmetry.space_group_name_H-M   'P 1'
#
loop_
_entity.id
_entity.type
_entity.pdbx_description
1 polymer ?
#
loop_
_entity_poly.entity_id
_entity_poly.type
_entity_poly.pdbx_seq_one_letter_code
_entity_poly.pdbx_strand_id
1 'polypeptide(L)'
;MVRRTVLVCLATLLLGVSIACAPIGSIDPSILQPRHQELTEKQAIHRLIESTGSWPTQAEILLNGYAKSQTEAGTIEYWEYVLPHDFGAGKVAEVGCIYAVHNLGAKREIFGIVTTWTRAWGKSSVDGAITWREFYKFADHDSSSVLLMARGVIEVKVPQGPTTYYDRTVESWTGTITLAKGQ
;
A
#
# COMPACT_ATOMS: atom_id res chain seq x y z
N MET A 1 -14.44 -55.21 57.61
CA MET A 1 -14.18 -53.79 57.26
C MET A 1 -14.26 -53.64 55.75
N VAL A 2 -15.36 -53.11 55.22
CA VAL A 2 -15.58 -52.87 53.79
C VAL A 2 -15.59 -51.35 53.58
N ARG A 3 -14.55 -50.81 52.94
CA ARG A 3 -14.47 -49.36 52.63
C ARG A 3 -15.29 -49.09 51.37
N ARG A 4 -16.32 -48.25 51.51
CA ARG A 4 -17.13 -47.69 50.43
C ARG A 4 -16.31 -46.65 49.66
N THR A 5 -16.17 -46.83 48.35
CA THR A 5 -15.67 -45.81 47.43
C THR A 5 -16.82 -44.88 47.08
N VAL A 6 -16.73 -43.62 47.49
CA VAL A 6 -17.65 -42.56 47.04
C VAL A 6 -17.06 -41.95 45.77
N LEU A 7 -17.75 -42.15 44.65
CA LEU A 7 -17.43 -41.51 43.38
C LEU A 7 -18.02 -40.10 43.40
N VAL A 8 -17.17 -39.08 43.45
CA VAL A 8 -17.59 -37.68 43.31
C VAL A 8 -17.60 -37.35 41.82
N CYS A 9 -18.79 -37.24 41.22
CA CYS A 9 -18.96 -36.69 39.88
C CYS A 9 -18.76 -35.17 39.94
N LEU A 10 -17.57 -34.71 39.54
CA LEU A 10 -17.31 -33.29 39.26
C LEU A 10 -17.72 -33.00 37.81
N ALA A 11 -18.95 -32.55 37.60
CA ALA A 11 -19.42 -32.08 36.31
C ALA A 11 -18.85 -30.68 36.05
N THR A 12 -17.78 -30.59 35.26
CA THR A 12 -17.22 -29.32 34.80
C THR A 12 -18.16 -28.72 33.75
N LEU A 13 -18.88 -27.65 34.11
CA LEU A 13 -19.65 -26.82 33.20
C LEU A 13 -18.70 -26.20 32.16
N LEU A 14 -18.68 -26.74 30.95
CA LEU A 14 -18.12 -26.07 29.77
C LEU A 14 -19.10 -24.97 29.35
N LEU A 15 -18.99 -23.79 29.98
CA LEU A 15 -19.56 -22.57 29.45
C LEU A 15 -18.78 -22.22 28.17
N GLY A 16 -19.31 -22.67 27.04
CA GLY A 16 -18.89 -22.24 25.72
C GLY A 16 -19.14 -20.74 25.59
N VAL A 17 -18.14 -19.93 25.93
CA VAL A 17 -18.08 -18.54 25.52
C VAL A 17 -17.83 -18.55 24.02
N SER A 18 -18.92 -18.57 23.24
CA SER A 18 -18.85 -18.16 21.84
C SER A 18 -18.44 -16.69 21.85
N ILE A 19 -17.14 -16.45 21.71
CA ILE A 19 -16.64 -15.14 21.31
C ILE A 19 -17.16 -14.96 19.89
N ALA A 20 -18.30 -14.27 19.77
CA ALA A 20 -18.75 -13.79 18.48
C ALA A 20 -17.63 -12.88 17.97
N CYS A 21 -16.84 -13.36 17.01
CA CYS A 21 -15.96 -12.49 16.25
C CYS A 21 -16.84 -11.39 15.69
N ALA A 22 -16.71 -10.17 16.22
CA ALA A 22 -17.33 -9.02 15.63
C ALA A 22 -16.95 -9.02 14.14
N PRO A 23 -17.91 -8.76 13.23
CA PRO A 23 -17.62 -8.75 11.81
C PRO A 23 -16.46 -7.78 11.59
N ILE A 24 -15.36 -8.32 11.08
CA ILE A 24 -14.20 -7.53 10.68
C ILE A 24 -14.75 -6.51 9.69
N GLY A 25 -14.55 -5.22 9.97
CA GLY A 25 -15.07 -4.15 9.11
C GLY A 25 -14.60 -4.39 7.69
N SER A 26 -15.53 -4.62 6.76
CA SER A 26 -15.20 -4.83 5.36
C SER A 26 -14.51 -3.57 4.82
N ILE A 27 -13.35 -3.76 4.18
CA ILE A 27 -12.70 -2.68 3.41
C ILE A 27 -13.61 -2.35 2.23
N ASP A 28 -13.79 -1.06 1.94
CA ASP A 28 -14.47 -0.65 0.71
C ASP A 28 -13.65 -1.16 -0.50
N PRO A 29 -14.20 -2.04 -1.34
CA PRO A 29 -13.47 -2.66 -2.44
C PRO A 29 -12.99 -1.66 -3.50
N SER A 30 -13.56 -0.45 -3.54
CA SER A 30 -13.07 0.63 -4.43
C SER A 30 -11.65 1.09 -4.06
N ILE A 31 -11.25 0.97 -2.79
CA ILE A 31 -9.93 1.37 -2.31
C ILE A 31 -8.86 0.36 -2.74
N LEU A 32 -9.26 -0.87 -3.08
CA LEU A 32 -8.38 -1.93 -3.57
C LEU A 32 -8.18 -1.89 -5.09
N GLN A 33 -8.78 -0.93 -5.79
CA GLN A 33 -8.54 -0.78 -7.22
C GLN A 33 -7.25 0.01 -7.48
N PRO A 34 -6.46 -0.39 -8.49
CA PRO A 34 -5.33 0.42 -8.95
C PRO A 34 -5.81 1.84 -9.30
N ARG A 35 -5.07 2.85 -8.84
CA ARG A 35 -5.36 4.26 -9.15
C ARG A 35 -4.37 4.76 -10.18
N HIS A 36 -4.87 5.38 -11.24
CA HIS A 36 -4.07 5.98 -12.30
C HIS A 36 -4.67 7.33 -12.69
N GLN A 37 -3.94 8.41 -12.42
CA GLN A 37 -4.48 9.77 -12.62
C GLN A 37 -3.38 10.78 -12.96
N GLU A 38 -3.75 11.79 -13.74
CA GLU A 38 -2.91 12.96 -13.97
C GLU A 38 -2.85 13.83 -12.72
N LEU A 39 -1.68 14.40 -12.45
CA LEU A 39 -1.44 15.33 -11.36
C LEU A 39 -1.06 16.70 -11.93
N THR A 40 -1.64 17.74 -11.36
CA THR A 40 -1.05 19.08 -11.45
C THR A 40 0.31 19.09 -10.75
N GLU A 41 1.19 20.01 -11.13
CA GLU A 41 2.50 20.16 -10.48
C GLU A 41 2.37 20.33 -8.95
N LYS A 42 1.40 21.13 -8.49
CA LYS A 42 1.11 21.30 -7.06
C LYS A 42 0.71 20.01 -6.38
N GLN A 43 -0.11 19.17 -7.02
CA GLN A 43 -0.48 17.85 -6.48
C GLN A 43 0.74 16.92 -6.45
N ALA A 44 1.60 16.93 -7.47
CA ALA A 44 2.82 16.14 -7.51
C ALA A 44 3.80 16.54 -6.39
N ILE A 45 4.00 17.84 -6.14
CA ILE A 45 4.80 18.35 -5.02
C ILE A 45 4.23 17.88 -3.68
N HIS A 46 2.93 18.06 -3.47
CA HIS A 46 2.27 17.65 -2.24
C HIS A 46 2.43 16.14 -2.01
N ARG A 47 2.25 15.35 -3.08
CA ARG A 47 2.37 13.91 -3.02
C ARG A 47 3.80 13.44 -2.74
N LEU A 48 4.80 14.12 -3.31
CA LEU A 48 6.21 13.90 -2.96
C LEU A 48 6.43 14.12 -1.46
N ILE A 49 6.01 15.25 -0.92
CA ILE A 49 6.16 15.57 0.50
C ILE A 49 5.52 14.49 1.39
N GLU A 50 4.28 14.09 1.09
CA GLU A 50 3.56 13.06 1.86
C GLU A 50 4.21 11.67 1.77
N SER A 51 4.72 11.29 0.61
CA SER A 51 5.15 9.92 0.33
C SER A 51 6.62 9.67 0.68
N THR A 52 7.48 10.68 0.55
CA THR A 52 8.92 10.55 0.80
C THR A 52 9.39 11.33 2.03
N GLY A 53 8.53 12.18 2.62
CA GLY A 53 8.94 13.10 3.69
C GLY A 53 9.91 14.19 3.20
N SER A 54 9.96 14.45 1.88
CA SER A 54 10.82 15.48 1.31
C SER A 54 10.37 16.88 1.75
N TRP A 55 11.33 17.79 1.89
CA TRP A 55 11.03 19.22 2.05
C TRP A 55 10.38 19.78 0.79
N PRO A 56 9.49 20.78 0.89
CA PRO A 56 8.81 21.36 -0.28
C PRO A 56 9.78 21.79 -1.39
N THR A 57 10.87 22.46 -1.04
CA THR A 57 11.90 22.90 -1.99
C THR A 57 12.62 21.74 -2.67
N GLN A 58 12.83 20.62 -1.97
CA GLN A 58 13.45 19.43 -2.57
C GLN A 58 12.48 18.75 -3.54
N ALA A 59 11.19 18.68 -3.21
CA ALA A 59 10.17 18.15 -4.11
C ALA A 59 10.05 19.00 -5.39
N GLU A 60 10.07 20.32 -5.26
CA GLU A 60 10.10 21.26 -6.39
C GLU A 60 11.35 21.08 -7.26
N ILE A 61 12.54 20.99 -6.66
CA ILE A 61 13.80 20.78 -7.41
C ILE A 61 13.75 19.47 -8.20
N LEU A 62 13.22 18.42 -7.58
CA LEU A 62 13.15 17.09 -8.20
C LEU A 62 12.23 17.12 -9.44
N LEU A 63 11.05 17.73 -9.35
CA LEU A 63 10.15 17.89 -10.51
C LEU A 63 10.75 18.83 -11.57
N ASN A 64 11.30 19.97 -11.14
CA ASN A 64 11.92 20.92 -12.06
C ASN A 64 13.17 20.36 -12.77
N GLY A 65 13.88 19.41 -12.15
CA GLY A 65 15.00 18.70 -12.79
C GLY A 65 14.54 17.90 -14.01
N TYR A 66 13.37 17.27 -13.94
CA TYR A 66 12.75 16.59 -15.07
C TYR A 66 12.24 17.57 -16.13
N ALA A 67 11.70 18.72 -15.72
CA ALA A 67 11.25 19.76 -16.64
C ALA A 67 12.41 20.40 -17.44
N LYS A 68 13.57 20.60 -16.80
CA LYS A 68 14.72 21.32 -17.37
C LYS A 68 15.69 20.45 -18.17
N SER A 69 15.59 19.12 -18.09
CA SER A 69 16.47 18.22 -18.84
C SER A 69 16.15 18.15 -20.34
N GLN A 70 15.14 18.88 -20.81
CA GLN A 70 14.70 18.87 -22.21
C GLN A 70 15.36 20.00 -23.03
N THR A 71 16.01 19.60 -24.13
CA THR A 71 16.46 20.49 -25.21
C THR A 71 15.45 20.62 -26.35
N GLU A 72 14.38 19.82 -26.34
CA GLU A 72 13.34 19.79 -27.39
C GLU A 72 12.02 20.43 -26.93
N ALA A 73 11.26 20.96 -27.88
CA ALA A 73 9.98 21.61 -27.61
C ALA A 73 8.91 20.57 -27.25
N GLY A 74 8.46 20.56 -26.00
CA GLY A 74 7.38 19.70 -25.51
C GLY A 74 6.85 20.15 -24.14
N THR A 75 5.74 19.57 -23.71
CA THR A 75 5.20 19.76 -22.34
C THR A 75 5.40 18.49 -21.52
N ILE A 76 5.60 18.67 -20.21
CA ILE A 76 5.70 17.55 -19.27
C ILE A 76 4.45 17.53 -18.40
N GLU A 77 3.82 16.37 -18.36
CA GLU A 77 2.73 16.04 -17.45
C GLU A 77 3.23 15.07 -16.37
N TYR A 78 2.64 15.13 -15.19
CA TYR A 78 2.92 14.20 -14.11
C TYR A 78 1.75 13.28 -13.89
N TRP A 79 2.02 12.00 -13.71
CA TRP A 79 1.00 10.98 -13.50
C TRP A 79 1.32 10.18 -12.25
N GLU A 80 0.28 9.85 -11.49
CA GLU A 80 0.35 8.94 -10.36
C GLU A 80 -0.16 7.57 -10.77
N TYR A 81 0.59 6.54 -10.40
CA TYR A 81 0.12 5.15 -10.42
C TYR A 81 0.27 4.54 -9.03
N VAL A 82 -0.83 4.04 -8.45
CA VAL A 82 -0.84 3.38 -7.15
C VAL A 82 -1.48 2.02 -7.25
N LEU A 83 -0.82 1.03 -6.68
CA LEU A 83 -1.24 -0.36 -6.63
C LEU A 83 -1.43 -0.80 -5.17
N PRO A 84 -2.67 -0.81 -4.67
CA PRO A 84 -3.00 -1.35 -3.36
C PRO A 84 -2.98 -2.89 -3.35
N HIS A 85 -2.74 -3.47 -2.18
CA HIS A 85 -2.74 -4.91 -1.94
C HIS A 85 -3.33 -5.22 -0.56
N ASP A 86 -4.37 -6.06 -0.54
CA ASP A 86 -5.06 -6.47 0.69
C ASP A 86 -4.35 -7.66 1.32
N PHE A 87 -3.89 -7.48 2.56
CA PHE A 87 -3.30 -8.54 3.38
C PHE A 87 -4.35 -9.24 4.28
N GLY A 88 -5.62 -8.91 4.09
CA GLY A 88 -6.74 -9.38 4.90
C GLY A 88 -6.95 -8.55 6.16
N ALA A 89 -8.02 -8.85 6.90
CA ALA A 89 -8.31 -8.27 8.22
C ALA A 89 -8.33 -6.72 8.28
N GLY A 90 -8.72 -6.05 7.19
CA GLY A 90 -8.75 -4.59 7.14
C GLY A 90 -7.38 -3.95 6.88
N LYS A 91 -6.39 -4.70 6.40
CA LYS A 91 -4.99 -4.30 6.27
C LYS A 91 -4.56 -4.20 4.82
N VAL A 92 -4.06 -3.04 4.42
CA VAL A 92 -3.66 -2.78 3.04
C VAL A 92 -2.26 -2.19 3.03
N ALA A 93 -1.43 -2.62 2.09
CA ALA A 93 -0.27 -1.86 1.69
C ALA A 93 -0.45 -1.38 0.25
N GLU A 94 0.05 -0.20 -0.05
CA GLU A 94 0.14 0.31 -1.42
C GLU A 94 1.60 0.52 -1.81
N VAL A 95 1.89 0.24 -3.07
CA VAL A 95 3.09 0.75 -3.76
C VAL A 95 2.63 1.80 -4.76
N GLY A 96 3.36 2.90 -4.88
CA GLY A 96 3.02 3.92 -5.86
C GLY A 96 4.25 4.60 -6.44
N CYS A 97 4.04 5.26 -7.57
CA CYS A 97 5.01 6.15 -8.18
C CYS A 97 4.36 7.42 -8.74
N ILE A 98 5.20 8.44 -8.88
CA ILE A 98 4.94 9.53 -9.81
C ILE A 98 5.89 9.32 -10.98
N TYR A 99 5.38 9.46 -12.20
CA TYR A 99 6.18 9.41 -13.41
C TYR A 99 5.86 10.59 -14.32
N ALA A 100 6.84 10.99 -15.11
CA ALA A 100 6.73 12.10 -16.04
C ALA A 100 6.39 11.57 -17.43
N VAL A 101 5.43 12.22 -18.08
CA VAL A 101 5.04 11.96 -19.47
C VAL A 101 5.44 13.17 -20.30
N HIS A 102 6.20 12.92 -21.35
CA HIS A 102 6.61 13.94 -22.31
C HIS A 102 5.65 13.95 -23.50
N ASN A 103 5.09 15.12 -23.79
CA ASN A 103 4.23 15.35 -24.94
C ASN A 103 5.00 16.13 -26.01
N LEU A 104 5.36 15.43 -27.07
CA LEU A 104 6.03 15.95 -28.27
C LEU A 104 5.03 16.03 -29.42
N GLY A 105 4.05 16.94 -29.30
CA GLY A 105 2.97 17.09 -30.27
C GLY A 105 2.09 15.84 -30.33
N ALA A 106 2.19 15.05 -31.40
CA ALA A 106 1.41 13.82 -31.59
C ALA A 106 2.00 12.60 -30.85
N LYS A 107 3.22 12.71 -30.32
CA LYS A 107 3.88 11.63 -29.59
C LYS A 107 3.79 11.87 -28.09
N ARG A 108 3.39 10.83 -27.36
CA ARG A 108 3.33 10.83 -25.90
C ARG A 108 4.13 9.65 -25.37
N GLU A 109 5.10 9.92 -24.51
CA GLU A 109 5.96 8.88 -23.96
C GLU A 109 6.28 9.07 -22.49
N ILE A 110 6.43 7.98 -21.75
CA ILE A 110 6.92 8.01 -20.38
C ILE A 110 8.41 8.31 -20.43
N PHE A 111 8.78 9.42 -19.80
CA PHE A 111 10.14 9.93 -19.80
C PHE A 111 10.95 9.42 -18.61
N GLY A 112 10.30 9.20 -17.47
CA GLY A 112 11.01 8.73 -16.28
C GLY A 112 10.12 8.55 -15.06
N ILE A 113 10.62 7.76 -14.11
CA ILE A 113 10.03 7.65 -12.77
C ILE A 113 10.61 8.75 -11.88
N VAL A 114 9.73 9.64 -11.43
CA VAL A 114 10.06 10.78 -10.56
C VAL A 114 10.34 10.30 -9.14
N THR A 115 9.47 9.46 -8.59
CA THR A 115 9.62 8.89 -7.25
C THR A 115 8.84 7.59 -7.09
N THR A 116 9.17 6.83 -6.05
CA THR A 116 8.44 5.63 -5.63
C THR A 116 8.25 5.58 -4.12
N TRP A 117 7.13 5.03 -3.66
CA TRP A 117 6.85 4.82 -2.25
C TRP A 117 6.15 3.50 -1.97
N THR A 118 6.21 3.07 -0.71
CA THR A 118 5.25 2.14 -0.15
C THR A 118 4.63 2.75 1.09
N ARG A 119 3.38 2.39 1.35
CA ARG A 119 2.66 2.83 2.54
C ARG A 119 1.70 1.74 2.96
N ALA A 120 1.66 1.42 4.25
CA ALA A 120 0.59 0.62 4.80
C ALA A 120 -0.44 1.48 5.52
N TRP A 121 -1.68 1.03 5.48
CA TRP A 121 -2.79 1.59 6.23
C TRP A 121 -3.80 0.48 6.52
N GLY A 122 -4.73 0.74 7.43
CA GLY A 122 -5.77 -0.24 7.69
C GLY A 122 -6.77 0.25 8.71
N LYS A 123 -8.03 -0.14 8.51
CA LYS A 123 -9.09 0.09 9.48
C LYS A 123 -9.13 -1.13 10.39
N SER A 124 -8.15 -1.24 11.26
CA SER A 124 -8.15 -2.33 12.22
C SER A 124 -9.32 -2.17 13.17
N SER A 125 -10.30 -3.07 13.12
CA SER A 125 -11.26 -3.23 14.23
C SER A 125 -10.60 -3.82 15.48
N VAL A 126 -9.39 -4.36 15.33
CA VAL A 126 -8.52 -4.82 16.41
C VAL A 126 -7.60 -3.66 16.78
N ASP A 127 -7.44 -3.33 18.06
CA ASP A 127 -6.70 -2.17 18.57
C ASP A 127 -5.16 -2.27 18.40
N GLY A 128 -4.72 -2.82 17.28
CA GLY A 128 -3.37 -3.23 16.97
C GLY A 128 -2.64 -2.25 16.07
N ALA A 129 -1.48 -1.78 16.53
CA ALA A 129 -0.53 -1.09 15.68
C ALA A 129 -0.15 -1.98 14.48
N ILE A 130 -0.19 -1.40 13.29
CA ILE A 130 0.29 -2.01 12.04
C ILE A 130 1.73 -1.58 11.85
N THR A 131 2.63 -2.54 11.69
CA THR A 131 4.01 -2.28 11.27
C THR A 131 4.20 -2.80 9.86
N TRP A 132 4.61 -1.93 8.93
CA TRP A 132 5.05 -2.31 7.61
C TRP A 132 6.56 -2.40 7.55
N ARG A 133 7.07 -3.51 7.02
CA ARG A 133 8.49 -3.68 6.73
C ARG A 133 8.66 -3.98 5.25
N GLU A 134 9.06 -2.96 4.49
CA GLU A 134 9.43 -3.11 3.09
C GLU A 134 10.70 -3.97 2.97
N PHE A 135 10.68 -4.97 2.09
CA PHE A 135 11.88 -5.68 1.65
C PHE A 135 12.42 -5.08 0.36
N TYR A 136 11.53 -4.83 -0.60
CA TYR A 136 11.84 -4.05 -1.78
C TYR A 136 10.61 -3.31 -2.29
N LYS A 137 10.86 -2.18 -2.95
CA LYS A 137 9.97 -1.57 -3.92
C LYS A 137 10.75 -1.35 -5.21
N PHE A 138 10.07 -1.50 -6.33
CA PHE A 138 10.67 -1.37 -7.65
C PHE A 138 9.65 -0.70 -8.57
N ALA A 139 10.16 0.24 -9.37
CA ALA A 139 9.42 0.81 -10.48
C ALA A 139 10.34 0.85 -11.68
N ASP A 140 9.80 0.48 -12.82
CA ASP A 140 10.48 0.54 -14.11
C ASP A 140 9.52 1.08 -15.16
N HIS A 141 10.07 1.55 -16.27
CA HIS A 141 9.27 2.03 -17.37
C HIS A 141 9.92 1.73 -18.72
N ASP A 142 9.06 1.59 -19.74
CA ASP A 142 9.45 1.83 -21.12
C ASP A 142 8.83 3.15 -21.61
N SER A 143 8.78 3.39 -22.92
CA SER A 143 8.18 4.62 -23.47
C SER A 143 6.65 4.67 -23.34
N SER A 144 6.00 3.57 -22.99
CA SER A 144 4.55 3.37 -23.06
C SER A 144 3.95 2.68 -21.82
N SER A 145 4.76 2.08 -20.96
CA SER A 145 4.30 1.37 -19.77
C SER A 145 5.11 1.70 -18.52
N VAL A 146 4.45 1.62 -17.37
CA VAL A 146 5.08 1.66 -16.04
C VAL A 146 4.77 0.34 -15.34
N LEU A 147 5.82 -0.32 -14.86
CA LEU A 147 5.77 -1.49 -14.00
C LEU A 147 6.00 -1.06 -12.55
N LEU A 148 5.13 -1.49 -11.64
CA LEU A 148 5.30 -1.36 -10.20
C LEU A 148 5.33 -2.73 -9.52
N MET A 149 6.28 -2.90 -8.60
CA MET A 149 6.39 -4.10 -7.79
C MET A 149 6.74 -3.72 -6.35
N ALA A 150 6.19 -4.47 -5.40
CA ALA A 150 6.62 -4.39 -4.02
C ALA A 150 6.59 -5.76 -3.34
N ARG A 151 7.40 -5.88 -2.30
CA ARG A 151 7.36 -6.99 -1.35
C ARG A 151 7.68 -6.47 0.03
N GLY A 152 6.97 -7.01 1.00
CA GLY A 152 7.26 -6.73 2.38
C GLY A 152 6.48 -7.60 3.33
N VAL A 153 6.48 -7.16 4.57
CA VAL A 153 5.83 -7.83 5.68
C VAL A 153 4.91 -6.85 6.37
N ILE A 154 3.67 -7.26 6.59
CA ILE A 154 2.77 -6.58 7.51
C ILE A 154 2.75 -7.35 8.83
N GLU A 155 3.03 -6.65 9.93
CA GLU A 155 2.93 -7.18 11.28
C GLU A 155 1.79 -6.49 12.00
N VAL A 156 0.88 -7.27 12.58
CA VAL A 156 -0.26 -6.75 13.35
C VAL A 156 -0.11 -7.17 14.79
N LYS A 157 -0.04 -6.18 15.68
CA LYS A 157 -0.04 -6.40 17.12
C LYS A 157 -1.46 -6.75 17.58
N VAL A 158 -1.72 -7.99 18.00
CA VAL A 158 -3.04 -8.43 18.48
C VAL A 158 -2.99 -8.57 20.01
N PRO A 159 -3.70 -7.71 20.77
CA PRO A 159 -3.83 -7.89 22.22
C PRO A 159 -4.79 -9.05 22.51
N GLN A 160 -4.37 -10.00 23.33
CA GLN A 160 -5.18 -11.13 23.77
C GLN A 160 -5.02 -11.31 25.30
N GLY A 161 -5.83 -10.59 26.05
CA GLY A 161 -5.72 -10.52 27.52
C GLY A 161 -4.41 -9.84 27.93
N PRO A 162 -3.60 -10.44 28.85
CA PRO A 162 -2.31 -9.87 29.27
C PRO A 162 -1.18 -10.09 28.25
N THR A 163 -1.42 -10.91 27.20
CA THR A 163 -0.40 -11.28 26.23
C THR A 163 -0.61 -10.51 24.92
N THR A 164 0.50 -10.19 24.25
CA THR A 164 0.50 -9.63 22.90
C THR A 164 0.98 -10.70 21.92
N TYR A 165 0.23 -10.93 20.87
CA TYR A 165 0.64 -11.75 19.72
C TYR A 165 0.91 -10.86 18.51
N TYR A 166 1.71 -11.38 17.57
CA TYR A 166 1.95 -10.72 16.29
C TYR A 166 1.52 -11.66 15.18
N ASP A 167 0.54 -11.23 14.40
CA ASP A 167 0.26 -11.87 13.12
C ASP A 167 1.17 -11.27 12.05
N ARG A 168 1.77 -12.12 11.23
CA ARG A 168 2.81 -11.74 10.27
C ARG A 168 2.52 -12.37 8.92
N THR A 169 2.30 -11.53 7.92
CA THR A 169 2.06 -11.96 6.55
C THR A 169 3.11 -11.36 5.62
N VAL A 170 3.71 -12.19 4.77
CA VAL A 170 4.76 -11.81 3.82
C VAL A 170 4.24 -12.03 2.41
N GLU A 171 4.13 -10.97 1.61
CA GLU A 171 3.60 -11.06 0.25
C GLU A 171 4.36 -10.14 -0.71
N SER A 172 4.23 -10.45 -2.00
CA SER A 172 4.73 -9.66 -3.11
C SER A 172 3.63 -9.47 -4.14
N TRP A 173 3.51 -8.27 -4.69
CA TRP A 173 2.52 -7.95 -5.71
C TRP A 173 3.11 -7.04 -6.79
N THR A 174 2.51 -7.10 -7.97
CA THR A 174 2.98 -6.40 -9.18
C THR A 174 1.79 -5.90 -9.99
N GLY A 175 1.99 -4.79 -10.70
CA GLY A 175 1.01 -4.21 -11.59
C GLY A 175 1.68 -3.40 -12.68
N THR A 176 1.05 -3.38 -13.85
CA THR A 176 1.52 -2.64 -15.02
C THR A 176 0.40 -1.75 -15.51
N ILE A 177 0.73 -0.49 -15.79
CA ILE A 177 -0.14 0.42 -16.53
C ILE A 177 0.50 0.70 -17.88
N THR A 178 -0.32 0.78 -18.93
CA THR A 178 0.10 1.16 -20.28
C THR A 178 -0.63 2.42 -20.66
N LEU A 179 0.10 3.42 -21.15
CA LEU A 179 -0.50 4.60 -21.76
C LEU A 179 -1.42 4.14 -22.89
N ALA A 180 -2.64 4.66 -22.93
CA ALA A 180 -3.48 4.49 -24.11
C ALA A 180 -2.70 5.01 -25.31
N LYS A 181 -2.52 4.18 -26.35
CA LYS A 181 -1.94 4.64 -27.61
C LYS A 181 -2.80 5.82 -28.08
N GLY A 182 -2.18 6.98 -28.25
CA GLY A 182 -2.86 8.14 -28.85
C GLY A 182 -3.48 7.71 -30.17
N GLN A 183 -4.78 7.94 -30.33
CA GLN A 183 -5.45 7.89 -31.62
C GLN A 183 -5.06 9.13 -32.43
#